data_AF-A0AAJ4AL66-F1
#
_entry.id   AF-A0AAJ4AL66-F1
#
_cell.length_a   1.000
_cell.length_b   1.000
_cell.length_c   1.000
_cell.angle_alpha   90.00
_cell.angle_beta   90.00
_cell.angle_gamma   90.00
#
_symmetry.space_group_name_H-M   'P 1'
#
loop_
_entity.id
_entity.type
_entity.pdbx_description
1 polymer ?
#
loop_
_entity_poly.entity_id
_entity_poly.type
_entity_poly.pdbx_seq_one_letter_code
_entity_poly.pdbx_strand_id
1 'polypeptide(L)'
;MKINYMVITLMAYSISWTSSASLTYPIVDTGQTECFGIKQASSTCPTSSADTFGQDAQYVGNHPTYQANIDGTVTDKVTGLVWSSTTDINKDGKINADDKLSYQEALEYVDKLRLAGYDDWRLPSIKELYSLILFDGQDPSGLKQTGNIKLVPFIDDQYFAMNSGDTLSGERLIDSQFVSSTKYVSTTMRGDETVFGVNFIDGRIKGYGIENPQGGKKTFYVLAVRGNTLYGQNQFTDNKNGTIEDTATGLLWQQSDNRKNVKFPEALSYCQNLSFAGRSDWRLPNAKELQSIVDYSRSPNTSNSAAIDPMFETTTIRNEAGQTDYANYWSSTTHQNLRNGANAAYIAFGRSMGYMNNQWIDVHGAGSQRSDPKSGSSNMYPTGHGPQGDAVRVENMVRCVAGGDVQFVQNPPQHQRMAKVFTNSGTNTHSMKSSRPQKGVSGSGGLPPRMDRNGDGKLSRNEVKGPLKKDFSRLDRNNDGYLTPDEIPPRR
;
A
#
# COMPACT_ATOMS: atom_id res chain seq x y z
N MET A 1 -6.82 -41.76 79.14
CA MET A 1 -7.06 -40.47 78.45
C MET A 1 -6.68 -40.68 76.99
N LYS A 2 -7.66 -40.80 76.09
CA LYS A 2 -7.43 -41.15 74.67
C LYS A 2 -6.94 -39.91 73.91
N ILE A 3 -5.81 -40.04 73.20
CA ILE A 3 -5.28 -39.02 72.31
C ILE A 3 -5.80 -39.33 70.90
N ASN A 4 -6.57 -38.41 70.32
CA ASN A 4 -7.03 -38.49 68.94
C ASN A 4 -5.94 -37.93 68.01
N TYR A 5 -5.52 -38.73 67.03
CA TYR A 5 -4.69 -38.25 65.92
C TYR A 5 -5.60 -37.75 64.79
N MET A 6 -5.49 -36.47 64.49
CA MET A 6 -6.18 -35.81 63.38
C MET A 6 -5.35 -36.02 62.11
N VAL A 7 -5.87 -36.81 61.17
CA VAL A 7 -5.27 -37.00 59.84
C VAL A 7 -5.58 -35.77 59.00
N ILE A 8 -4.56 -34.99 58.65
CA ILE A 8 -4.66 -33.85 57.72
C ILE A 8 -4.30 -34.37 56.33
N THR A 9 -5.29 -34.46 55.45
CA THR A 9 -5.10 -34.78 54.03
C THR A 9 -4.63 -33.52 53.29
N LEU A 10 -3.36 -33.45 52.89
CA LEU A 10 -2.88 -32.40 51.99
C LEU A 10 -3.39 -32.66 50.57
N MET A 11 -4.32 -31.83 50.09
CA MET A 11 -4.61 -31.70 48.66
C MET A 11 -3.46 -30.98 47.97
N ALA A 12 -2.72 -31.69 47.12
CA ALA A 12 -1.75 -31.07 46.22
C ALA A 12 -2.50 -30.38 45.06
N TYR A 13 -2.53 -29.05 45.07
CA TYR A 13 -2.92 -28.28 43.89
C TYR A 13 -1.76 -28.29 42.89
N SER A 14 -1.92 -28.98 41.77
CA SER A 14 -1.06 -28.82 40.61
C SER A 14 -1.35 -27.46 39.97
N ILE A 15 -0.48 -26.48 40.21
CA ILE A 15 -0.51 -25.21 39.48
C ILE A 15 0.14 -25.47 38.12
N SER A 16 -0.69 -25.65 37.10
CA SER A 16 -0.23 -25.66 35.71
C SER A 16 0.11 -24.24 35.30
N TRP A 17 1.39 -23.92 35.25
CA TRP A 17 1.88 -22.69 34.62
C TRP A 17 1.80 -22.89 33.10
N THR A 18 0.73 -22.44 32.47
CA THR A 18 0.73 -22.24 31.02
C THR A 18 1.56 -21.00 30.72
N SER A 19 2.85 -21.18 30.45
CA SER A 19 3.66 -20.20 29.74
C SER A 19 3.01 -20.01 28.36
N SER A 20 2.22 -18.95 28.16
CA SER A 20 1.90 -18.51 26.81
C SER A 20 3.23 -18.13 26.15
N ALA A 21 3.67 -18.90 25.15
CA ALA A 21 4.88 -18.59 24.43
C ALA A 21 4.69 -17.22 23.73
N SER A 22 5.64 -16.31 23.91
CA SER A 22 5.61 -15.01 23.22
C SER A 22 5.77 -15.23 21.72
N LEU A 23 4.84 -14.67 20.92
CA LEU A 23 4.87 -14.71 19.46
C LEU A 23 6.13 -14.00 18.94
N THR A 24 6.81 -14.59 17.95
CA THR A 24 7.98 -13.96 17.29
C THR A 24 7.55 -12.99 16.19
N TYR A 25 6.33 -13.16 15.67
CA TYR A 25 5.72 -12.32 14.65
C TYR A 25 4.30 -11.88 15.07
N PRO A 26 4.16 -11.10 16.16
CA PRO A 26 2.86 -10.56 16.55
C PRO A 26 2.40 -9.52 15.53
N ILE A 27 1.37 -9.86 14.75
CA ILE A 27 0.88 -8.98 13.69
C ILE A 27 0.18 -7.77 14.31
N VAL A 28 0.68 -6.57 13.97
CA VAL A 28 0.04 -5.31 14.33
C VAL A 28 -1.32 -5.21 13.65
N ASP A 29 -2.34 -4.75 14.38
CA ASP A 29 -3.66 -4.46 13.85
C ASP A 29 -3.62 -3.34 12.79
N THR A 30 -4.61 -3.28 11.91
CA THR A 30 -4.66 -2.26 10.85
C THR A 30 -5.00 -0.87 11.38
N GLY A 31 -5.52 -0.76 12.61
CA GLY A 31 -5.99 0.48 13.21
C GLY A 31 -7.33 0.97 12.66
N GLN A 32 -8.00 0.18 11.80
CA GLN A 32 -9.29 0.57 11.26
C GLN A 32 -10.40 0.35 12.30
N THR A 33 -10.87 1.43 12.92
CA THR A 33 -12.00 1.38 13.88
C THR A 33 -13.34 1.80 13.28
N GLU A 34 -13.33 2.40 12.09
CA GLU A 34 -14.56 2.83 11.41
C GLU A 34 -15.13 1.70 10.56
N CYS A 35 -16.43 1.45 10.68
CA CYS A 35 -17.14 0.49 9.83
C CYS A 35 -17.67 1.17 8.57
N PHE A 36 -17.66 0.42 7.48
CA PHE A 36 -18.10 0.90 6.18
C PHE A 36 -19.21 0.02 5.64
N GLY A 37 -20.18 0.64 4.96
CA GLY A 37 -21.01 -0.06 4.01
C GLY A 37 -20.23 -0.32 2.71
N ILE A 38 -20.98 -0.49 1.61
CA ILE A 38 -20.39 -0.67 0.27
C ILE A 38 -19.62 0.56 -0.20
N LYS A 39 -20.01 1.76 0.24
CA LYS A 39 -19.36 3.02 -0.15
C LYS A 39 -19.08 3.92 1.03
N GLN A 40 -20.08 4.21 1.84
CA GLN A 40 -19.95 5.21 2.90
C GLN A 40 -19.48 4.59 4.21
N ALA A 41 -18.72 5.38 4.96
CA ALA A 41 -18.54 5.18 6.38
C ALA A 41 -19.89 5.14 7.12
N SER A 42 -19.92 4.44 8.25
CA SER A 42 -21.09 4.32 9.11
C SER A 42 -20.69 4.59 10.55
N SER A 43 -21.55 5.32 11.27
CA SER A 43 -21.36 5.60 12.70
C SER A 43 -21.53 4.36 13.58
N THR A 44 -22.23 3.35 13.08
CA THR A 44 -22.37 2.03 13.72
C THR A 44 -22.00 0.93 12.74
N CYS A 45 -21.48 -0.16 13.28
CA CYS A 45 -21.12 -1.31 12.47
C CYS A 45 -22.33 -2.18 12.13
N PRO A 46 -22.30 -2.87 10.98
CA PRO A 46 -23.34 -3.80 10.56
C PRO A 46 -23.53 -4.94 11.58
N THR A 47 -24.78 -5.40 11.72
CA THR A 47 -25.12 -6.64 12.44
C THR A 47 -25.01 -7.84 11.50
N SER A 48 -25.08 -9.06 12.05
CA SER A 48 -24.91 -10.32 11.31
C SER A 48 -25.82 -10.53 10.10
N SER A 49 -26.91 -9.79 9.99
CA SER A 49 -27.83 -9.85 8.84
C SER A 49 -27.42 -8.96 7.66
N ALA A 50 -26.38 -8.14 7.79
CA ALA A 50 -25.98 -7.17 6.78
C ALA A 50 -24.76 -7.62 5.96
N ASP A 51 -24.74 -7.25 4.68
CA ASP A 51 -23.73 -7.60 3.67
C ASP A 51 -22.27 -7.27 4.01
N THR A 52 -22.03 -6.40 4.99
CA THR A 52 -20.67 -5.94 5.38
C THR A 52 -20.31 -6.34 6.81
N PHE A 53 -21.06 -7.27 7.41
CA PHE A 53 -20.75 -7.85 8.71
C PHE A 53 -19.44 -8.64 8.69
N GLY A 54 -18.65 -8.51 9.76
CA GLY A 54 -17.36 -9.20 9.91
C GLY A 54 -16.20 -8.49 9.22
N GLN A 55 -16.36 -7.21 8.88
CA GLN A 55 -15.27 -6.38 8.37
C GLN A 55 -14.22 -6.09 9.44
N ASP A 56 -13.06 -5.58 9.01
CA ASP A 56 -11.86 -5.37 9.84
C ASP A 56 -12.16 -4.70 11.19
N ALA A 57 -12.89 -3.59 11.18
CA ALA A 57 -13.21 -2.84 12.40
C ALA A 57 -13.99 -3.63 13.48
N GLN A 58 -14.65 -4.74 13.11
CA GLN A 58 -15.36 -5.58 14.07
C GLN A 58 -14.46 -6.63 14.73
N TYR A 59 -13.17 -6.64 14.40
CA TYR A 59 -12.18 -7.60 14.87
C TYR A 59 -10.94 -6.85 15.36
N VAL A 60 -10.82 -6.75 16.68
CA VAL A 60 -9.75 -5.99 17.34
C VAL A 60 -8.60 -6.92 17.70
N GLY A 61 -7.43 -6.70 17.12
CA GLY A 61 -6.19 -7.41 17.43
C GLY A 61 -5.17 -6.56 18.21
N ASN A 62 -3.89 -6.75 17.90
CA ASN A 62 -2.78 -6.03 18.54
C ASN A 62 -2.73 -4.57 18.08
N HIS A 63 -3.48 -3.68 18.74
CA HIS A 63 -3.51 -2.27 18.40
C HIS A 63 -2.09 -1.65 18.30
N PRO A 64 -1.82 -0.85 17.25
CA PRO A 64 -0.55 -0.16 17.09
C PRO A 64 -0.24 0.67 18.35
N THR A 65 0.90 0.39 18.98
CA THR A 65 1.32 1.11 20.18
C THR A 65 2.80 1.43 20.11
N TYR A 66 3.12 2.72 20.18
CA TYR A 66 4.47 3.23 20.02
C TYR A 66 4.95 3.94 21.29
N GLN A 67 6.27 4.02 21.45
CA GLN A 67 6.94 4.87 22.42
C GLN A 67 8.01 5.70 21.70
N ALA A 68 7.82 7.01 21.67
CA ALA A 68 8.87 7.93 21.24
C ALA A 68 9.95 7.98 22.33
N ASN A 69 11.20 7.81 21.92
CA ASN A 69 12.37 7.92 22.78
C ASN A 69 13.04 9.28 22.56
N ILE A 70 13.68 9.82 23.59
CA ILE A 70 14.35 11.13 23.53
C ILE A 70 15.61 11.14 22.64
N ASP A 71 16.05 9.98 22.16
CA ASP A 71 17.27 9.74 21.39
C ASP A 71 17.05 9.72 19.86
N GLY A 72 15.84 10.08 19.40
CA GLY A 72 15.48 10.08 17.98
C GLY A 72 15.01 8.72 17.46
N THR A 73 14.60 7.81 18.35
CA THR A 73 14.02 6.51 17.97
C THR A 73 12.58 6.34 18.42
N VAL A 74 11.88 5.38 17.82
CA VAL A 74 10.53 4.97 18.19
C VAL A 74 10.52 3.47 18.44
N THR A 75 10.10 3.04 19.62
CA THR A 75 9.88 1.62 19.94
C THR A 75 8.45 1.25 19.58
N ASP A 76 8.29 0.24 18.73
CA ASP A 76 7.00 -0.42 18.47
C ASP A 76 6.80 -1.52 19.53
N LYS A 77 5.80 -1.33 20.40
CA LYS A 77 5.54 -2.21 21.55
C LYS A 77 4.86 -3.52 21.17
N VAL A 78 4.29 -3.60 19.96
CA VAL A 78 3.69 -4.84 19.47
C VAL A 78 4.79 -5.70 18.86
N THR A 79 5.57 -5.14 17.94
CA THR A 79 6.53 -5.91 17.14
C THR A 79 7.87 -6.12 17.85
N GLY A 80 8.19 -5.29 18.85
CA GLY A 80 9.51 -5.24 19.47
C GLY A 80 10.59 -4.64 18.58
N LEU A 81 10.21 -4.03 17.45
CA LEU A 81 11.10 -3.29 16.56
C LEU A 81 11.37 -1.89 17.12
N VAL A 82 12.57 -1.37 16.82
CA VAL A 82 12.94 0.02 17.11
C VAL A 82 13.28 0.70 15.79
N TRP A 83 12.72 1.88 15.57
CA TRP A 83 12.76 2.63 14.32
C TRP A 83 13.45 3.97 14.49
N SER A 84 14.08 4.49 13.43
CA SER A 84 14.38 5.92 13.33
C SER A 84 13.07 6.72 13.34
N SER A 85 13.01 7.83 14.08
CA SER A 85 11.77 8.63 14.20
C SER A 85 11.48 9.58 13.03
N THR A 86 12.43 9.76 12.11
CA THR A 86 12.33 10.73 11.02
C THR A 86 12.97 10.21 9.75
N THR A 87 12.50 10.72 8.60
CA THR A 87 13.16 10.56 7.30
C THR A 87 14.04 11.76 6.91
N ASP A 88 14.18 12.77 7.77
CA ASP A 88 15.17 13.86 7.61
C ASP A 88 16.57 13.29 7.85
N ILE A 89 17.20 12.77 6.79
CA ILE A 89 18.49 12.07 6.88
C ILE A 89 19.66 13.06 6.84
N ASN A 90 19.45 14.25 6.29
CA ASN A 90 20.48 15.29 6.19
C ASN A 90 20.50 16.22 7.42
N LYS A 91 19.46 16.16 8.27
CA LYS A 91 19.28 16.87 9.54
C LYS A 91 19.16 18.39 9.38
N ASP A 92 18.60 18.87 8.27
CA ASP A 92 18.37 20.29 8.02
C ASP A 92 17.04 20.80 8.60
N GLY A 93 16.24 19.90 9.19
CA GLY A 93 14.94 20.20 9.78
C GLY A 93 13.79 20.22 8.78
N LYS A 94 14.02 19.80 7.54
CA LYS A 94 13.01 19.66 6.49
C LYS A 94 13.04 18.23 5.97
N ILE A 95 11.88 17.75 5.55
CA ILE A 95 11.76 16.46 4.87
C ILE A 95 11.32 16.75 3.43
N ASN A 96 12.22 16.56 2.48
CA ASN A 96 11.98 16.88 1.07
C ASN A 96 12.74 15.92 0.12
N ALA A 97 12.85 16.27 -1.16
CA ALA A 97 13.51 15.43 -2.15
C ALA A 97 15.01 15.16 -1.85
N ASP A 98 15.69 16.06 -1.14
CA ASP A 98 17.11 15.91 -0.75
C ASP A 98 17.32 14.83 0.32
N ASP A 99 16.25 14.36 0.97
CA ASP A 99 16.29 13.26 1.94
C ASP A 99 16.10 11.88 1.31
N LYS A 100 15.85 11.84 0.00
CA LYS A 100 15.61 10.59 -0.70
C LYS A 100 16.89 10.00 -1.23
N LEU A 101 17.03 8.69 -1.06
CA LEU A 101 18.19 7.92 -1.49
C LEU A 101 17.80 6.94 -2.59
N SER A 102 18.70 6.69 -3.54
CA SER A 102 18.54 5.51 -4.40
C SER A 102 18.62 4.23 -3.58
N TYR A 103 18.15 3.10 -4.14
CA TYR A 103 18.13 1.83 -3.40
C TYR A 103 19.51 1.43 -2.84
N GLN A 104 20.57 1.58 -3.65
CA GLN A 104 21.93 1.27 -3.21
C GLN A 104 22.42 2.24 -2.13
N GLU A 105 22.13 3.54 -2.27
CA GLU A 105 22.50 4.54 -1.26
C GLU A 105 21.73 4.32 0.06
N ALA A 106 20.48 3.85 -0.01
CA ALA A 106 19.70 3.51 1.18
C ALA A 106 20.31 2.35 1.97
N LEU A 107 20.80 1.31 1.28
CA LEU A 107 21.53 0.20 1.91
C LEU A 107 22.83 0.68 2.57
N GLU A 108 23.59 1.52 1.88
CA GLU A 108 24.84 2.08 2.43
C GLU A 108 24.60 3.05 3.59
N TYR A 109 23.50 3.80 3.55
CA TYR A 109 23.12 4.73 4.61
C TYR A 109 22.82 3.99 5.91
N VAL A 110 21.97 2.96 5.88
CA VAL A 110 21.59 2.22 7.10
C VAL A 110 22.76 1.45 7.70
N ASP A 111 23.65 0.88 6.88
CA ASP A 111 24.86 0.15 7.33
C ASP A 111 25.84 1.07 8.09
N LYS A 112 25.95 2.33 7.64
CA LYS A 112 26.80 3.35 8.27
C LYS A 112 26.09 4.13 9.37
N LEU A 113 24.78 3.94 9.54
CA LEU A 113 23.99 4.72 10.49
C LEU A 113 24.47 4.44 11.92
N ARG A 114 24.73 5.51 12.67
CA ARG A 114 24.98 5.49 14.11
C ARG A 114 23.97 6.41 14.76
N LEU A 115 22.95 5.82 15.39
CA LEU A 115 21.82 6.53 15.99
C LEU A 115 21.50 5.91 17.35
N ALA A 116 21.23 6.77 18.35
CA ALA A 116 20.93 6.37 19.72
C ALA A 116 21.96 5.44 20.38
N GLY A 117 23.23 5.51 19.96
CA GLY A 117 24.30 4.65 20.47
C GLY A 117 24.36 3.25 19.84
N TYR A 118 23.58 2.99 18.79
CA TYR A 118 23.52 1.71 18.10
C TYR A 118 24.05 1.78 16.66
N ASP A 119 24.54 0.65 16.17
CA ASP A 119 25.19 0.47 14.87
C ASP A 119 24.69 -0.74 14.06
N ASP A 120 23.68 -1.44 14.56
CA ASP A 120 23.02 -2.60 13.95
C ASP A 120 21.73 -2.20 13.19
N TRP A 121 21.68 -0.96 12.70
CA TRP A 121 20.57 -0.45 11.90
C TRP A 121 20.54 -1.12 10.52
N ARG A 122 19.33 -1.38 10.02
CA ARG A 122 19.12 -1.99 8.70
C ARG A 122 17.91 -1.39 8.01
N LEU A 123 17.85 -1.64 6.70
CA LEU A 123 16.67 -1.32 5.90
C LEU A 123 15.58 -2.36 6.24
N PRO A 124 14.34 -1.94 6.56
CA PRO A 124 13.27 -2.85 6.94
C PRO A 124 12.91 -3.77 5.77
N SER A 125 12.59 -5.02 6.05
CA SER A 125 11.85 -5.85 5.10
C SER A 125 10.47 -5.25 4.83
N ILE A 126 9.82 -5.67 3.75
CA ILE A 126 8.48 -5.15 3.44
C ILE A 126 7.44 -5.53 4.50
N LYS A 127 7.58 -6.69 5.16
CA LYS A 127 6.71 -7.12 6.28
C LYS A 127 6.86 -6.20 7.50
N GLU A 128 8.08 -5.74 7.79
CA GLU A 128 8.33 -4.77 8.85
C GLU A 128 7.84 -3.38 8.47
N LEU A 129 8.17 -2.89 7.27
CA LEU A 129 7.74 -1.56 6.84
C LEU A 129 6.21 -1.44 6.76
N TYR A 130 5.54 -2.52 6.35
CA TYR A 130 4.08 -2.58 6.30
C TYR A 130 3.44 -2.71 7.70
N SER A 131 4.17 -3.10 8.75
CA SER A 131 3.61 -3.12 10.12
C SER A 131 3.20 -1.72 10.58
N LEU A 132 3.86 -0.68 10.05
CA LEU A 132 3.58 0.73 10.33
C LEU A 132 2.34 1.28 9.61
N ILE A 133 1.77 0.56 8.63
CA ILE A 133 0.62 1.08 7.88
C ILE A 133 -0.63 1.17 8.76
N LEU A 134 -1.40 2.25 8.67
CA LEU A 134 -2.65 2.44 9.39
C LEU A 134 -3.81 2.71 8.41
N PHE A 135 -4.81 1.83 8.41
CA PHE A 135 -5.95 1.87 7.49
C PHE A 135 -7.10 2.79 7.94
N ASP A 136 -6.87 3.63 8.94
CA ASP A 136 -7.62 4.86 9.17
C ASP A 136 -7.10 6.04 8.30
N GLY A 137 -6.01 5.84 7.56
CA GLY A 137 -5.51 6.78 6.55
C GLY A 137 -6.47 7.00 5.38
N GLN A 138 -6.26 8.08 4.63
CA GLN A 138 -7.13 8.52 3.52
C GLN A 138 -6.34 8.70 2.23
N ASP A 139 -6.59 7.81 1.27
CA ASP A 139 -5.97 7.84 -0.05
C ASP A 139 -6.42 9.10 -0.84
N PRO A 140 -5.50 9.91 -1.39
CA PRO A 140 -5.87 11.08 -2.20
C PRO A 140 -6.32 10.72 -3.63
N SER A 141 -6.45 9.44 -3.98
CA SER A 141 -6.89 9.01 -5.30
C SER A 141 -8.21 9.67 -5.74
N GLY A 142 -8.24 10.05 -7.03
CA GLY A 142 -9.38 10.75 -7.62
C GLY A 142 -9.45 12.25 -7.31
N LEU A 143 -8.60 12.80 -6.44
CA LEU A 143 -8.55 14.23 -6.15
C LEU A 143 -8.17 15.05 -7.41
N LYS A 144 -8.94 16.11 -7.68
CA LYS A 144 -8.67 17.07 -8.78
C LYS A 144 -8.21 18.44 -8.28
N GLN A 145 -8.34 18.69 -6.99
CA GLN A 145 -8.01 19.97 -6.37
C GLN A 145 -6.50 20.15 -6.26
N THR A 146 -6.00 21.33 -6.62
CA THR A 146 -4.62 21.78 -6.40
C THR A 146 -4.50 22.62 -5.12
N GLY A 147 -3.28 22.77 -4.61
CA GLY A 147 -2.97 23.53 -3.41
C GLY A 147 -2.95 22.67 -2.15
N ASN A 148 -3.29 23.28 -1.01
CA ASN A 148 -3.25 22.60 0.28
C ASN A 148 -4.43 21.62 0.44
N ILE A 149 -4.11 20.36 0.72
CA ILE A 149 -5.05 19.25 0.91
C ILE A 149 -4.87 18.73 2.34
N LYS A 150 -5.99 18.47 3.01
CA LYS A 150 -6.00 17.80 4.31
C LYS A 150 -6.29 16.32 4.09
N LEU A 151 -5.42 15.45 4.60
CA LEU A 151 -5.65 14.00 4.64
C LEU A 151 -4.95 13.40 5.86
N VAL A 152 -5.44 12.26 6.32
CA VAL A 152 -4.78 11.45 7.34
C VAL A 152 -3.79 10.52 6.62
N PRO A 153 -2.46 10.61 6.87
CA PRO A 153 -1.50 9.70 6.24
C PRO A 153 -1.65 8.30 6.83
N PHE A 154 -1.27 7.26 6.10
CA PHE A 154 -1.34 5.85 6.53
C PHE A 154 -0.22 5.46 7.52
N ILE A 155 0.33 6.40 8.28
CA ILE A 155 1.34 6.18 9.32
C ILE A 155 1.03 7.10 10.51
N ASP A 156 1.39 6.69 11.73
CA ASP A 156 1.25 7.54 12.91
C ASP A 156 2.32 8.64 12.92
N ASP A 157 1.88 9.81 12.47
CA ASP A 157 2.73 10.96 12.22
C ASP A 157 3.01 11.82 13.48
N GLN A 158 2.57 11.33 14.64
CA GLN A 158 3.00 11.80 15.97
C GLN A 158 4.33 11.16 16.37
N TYR A 159 4.63 9.96 15.87
CA TYR A 159 5.86 9.23 16.16
C TYR A 159 6.85 9.27 14.99
N PHE A 160 6.33 9.28 13.76
CA PHE A 160 7.15 9.24 12.55
C PHE A 160 7.05 10.55 11.77
N ALA A 161 8.11 11.35 11.83
CA ALA A 161 8.23 12.54 11.00
C ALA A 161 8.48 12.14 9.54
N MET A 162 7.58 12.57 8.66
CA MET A 162 7.56 12.24 7.24
C MET A 162 6.94 13.39 6.44
N ASN A 163 7.10 13.35 5.12
CA ASN A 163 6.43 14.25 4.19
C ASN A 163 5.88 13.52 2.96
N SER A 164 4.99 14.18 2.24
CA SER A 164 4.56 13.76 0.90
C SER A 164 5.70 13.95 -0.13
N GLY A 165 5.40 13.75 -1.42
CA GLY A 165 6.33 14.19 -2.46
C GLY A 165 6.51 15.72 -2.44
N ASP A 166 7.72 16.18 -2.72
CA ASP A 166 8.13 17.58 -2.75
C ASP A 166 7.74 18.26 -4.07
N THR A 167 6.60 18.95 -4.03
CA THR A 167 6.08 19.68 -5.18
C THR A 167 6.98 20.82 -5.67
N LEU A 168 7.86 21.37 -4.82
CA LEU A 168 8.82 22.41 -5.25
C LEU A 168 9.94 21.82 -6.09
N SER A 169 10.26 20.55 -5.86
CA SER A 169 11.19 19.77 -6.67
C SER A 169 10.53 19.12 -7.90
N GLY A 170 9.22 19.34 -8.10
CA GLY A 170 8.45 18.83 -9.24
C GLY A 170 7.83 17.44 -9.02
N GLU A 171 7.84 16.95 -7.79
CA GLU A 171 7.20 15.69 -7.42
C GLU A 171 5.69 15.86 -7.23
N ARG A 172 4.94 14.77 -7.33
CA ARG A 172 3.50 14.74 -7.02
C ARG A 172 3.30 14.48 -5.54
N LEU A 173 2.11 14.79 -5.03
CA LEU A 173 1.69 14.46 -3.65
C LEU A 173 2.02 13.00 -3.28
N ILE A 174 1.74 12.05 -4.18
CA ILE A 174 1.94 10.62 -3.94
C ILE A 174 3.38 10.14 -4.24
N ASP A 175 4.32 11.00 -4.58
CA ASP A 175 5.72 10.62 -4.76
C ASP A 175 6.44 10.54 -3.40
N SER A 176 5.85 9.80 -2.46
CA SER A 176 6.33 9.57 -1.08
C SER A 176 6.57 8.07 -0.86
N GLN A 177 7.38 7.47 -1.72
CA GLN A 177 7.70 6.05 -1.65
C GLN A 177 8.78 5.80 -0.58
N PHE A 178 8.50 4.87 0.33
CA PHE A 178 9.43 4.35 1.34
C PHE A 178 9.95 3.00 0.89
N VAL A 179 11.26 2.84 0.82
CA VAL A 179 11.87 1.62 0.30
C VAL A 179 12.09 0.57 1.39
N SER A 180 11.89 -0.70 1.05
CA SER A 180 12.24 -1.84 1.90
C SER A 180 13.48 -2.56 1.38
N SER A 181 14.03 -3.49 2.14
CA SER A 181 15.09 -4.41 1.69
C SER A 181 14.57 -5.54 0.80
N THR A 182 13.25 -5.72 0.70
CA THR A 182 12.64 -6.83 -0.04
C THR A 182 12.53 -6.53 -1.54
N LYS A 183 13.45 -7.11 -2.32
CA LYS A 183 13.36 -7.09 -3.78
C LYS A 183 12.26 -8.01 -4.29
N TYR A 184 11.64 -7.62 -5.40
CA TYR A 184 10.84 -8.55 -6.17
C TYR A 184 11.78 -9.53 -6.87
N VAL A 185 11.50 -10.83 -6.76
CA VAL A 185 12.35 -11.88 -7.34
C VAL A 185 12.29 -11.93 -8.87
N SER A 186 11.36 -11.18 -9.48
CA SER A 186 11.24 -10.98 -10.93
C SER A 186 11.34 -9.49 -11.25
N THR A 187 11.17 -9.15 -12.53
CA THR A 187 11.08 -7.77 -13.00
C THR A 187 9.64 -7.33 -13.16
N THR A 188 9.39 -6.03 -13.09
CA THR A 188 8.13 -5.40 -13.53
C THR A 188 8.37 -4.62 -14.83
N MET A 189 7.32 -4.10 -15.45
CA MET A 189 7.44 -3.15 -16.57
C MET A 189 8.27 -3.72 -17.72
N ARG A 190 9.31 -3.00 -18.12
CA ARG A 190 10.11 -3.32 -19.29
C ARG A 190 11.37 -4.07 -18.87
N GLY A 191 11.22 -5.01 -17.94
CA GLY A 191 12.34 -5.72 -17.34
C GLY A 191 13.03 -4.93 -16.22
N ASP A 192 12.31 -4.02 -15.57
CA ASP A 192 12.85 -3.18 -14.51
C ASP A 192 13.13 -4.04 -13.28
N GLU A 193 14.35 -3.97 -12.74
CA GLU A 193 14.67 -4.51 -11.43
C GLU A 193 13.87 -3.74 -10.37
N THR A 194 13.17 -4.48 -9.52
CA THR A 194 12.11 -3.93 -8.69
C THR A 194 12.29 -4.26 -7.23
N VAL A 195 12.02 -3.27 -6.39
CA VAL A 195 11.97 -3.39 -4.93
C VAL A 195 10.57 -3.09 -4.42
N PHE A 196 10.09 -3.84 -3.44
CA PHE A 196 8.85 -3.50 -2.75
C PHE A 196 9.07 -2.31 -1.82
N GLY A 197 8.08 -1.43 -1.78
CA GLY A 197 8.04 -0.35 -0.81
C GLY A 197 6.61 -0.01 -0.42
N VAL A 198 6.48 0.80 0.63
CA VAL A 198 5.20 1.33 1.12
C VAL A 198 5.08 2.79 0.72
N ASN A 199 3.87 3.25 0.44
CA ASN A 199 3.57 4.66 0.30
C ASN A 199 2.55 5.06 1.37
N PHE A 200 3.01 5.80 2.38
CA PHE A 200 2.16 6.20 3.49
C PHE A 200 1.23 7.38 3.16
N ILE A 201 1.29 7.93 1.95
CA ILE A 201 0.29 8.90 1.45
C ILE A 201 -0.87 8.20 0.76
N ASP A 202 -0.62 7.07 0.07
CA ASP A 202 -1.65 6.37 -0.70
C ASP A 202 -2.01 4.97 -0.20
N GLY A 203 -1.36 4.50 0.87
CA GLY A 203 -1.77 3.33 1.65
C GLY A 203 -1.49 1.98 0.99
N ARG A 204 -0.39 1.84 0.23
CA ARG A 204 -0.14 0.65 -0.60
C ARG A 204 1.28 0.09 -0.52
N ILE A 205 1.39 -1.24 -0.69
CA ILE A 205 2.62 -1.91 -1.12
C ILE A 205 2.67 -1.94 -2.65
N LYS A 206 3.77 -1.48 -3.23
CA LYS A 206 4.00 -1.54 -4.67
C LYS A 206 5.42 -2.01 -4.97
N GLY A 207 5.59 -2.67 -6.10
CA GLY A 207 6.89 -2.83 -6.74
C GLY A 207 7.29 -1.51 -7.40
N TYR A 208 8.47 -1.00 -7.03
CA TYR A 208 9.09 0.15 -7.66
C TYR A 208 10.34 -0.27 -8.42
N GLY A 209 10.39 0.04 -9.72
CA GLY A 209 11.64 -0.02 -10.47
C GLY A 209 12.69 0.87 -9.81
N ILE A 210 13.90 0.35 -9.60
CA ILE A 210 14.99 1.09 -8.92
C ILE A 210 15.68 2.11 -9.83
N GLU A 211 15.46 1.99 -11.14
CA GLU A 211 15.90 2.95 -12.15
C GLU A 211 14.71 3.79 -12.64
N ASN A 212 14.97 5.03 -13.04
CA ASN A 212 13.98 5.85 -13.70
C ASN A 212 13.89 5.47 -15.19
N PRO A 213 12.67 5.30 -15.74
CA PRO A 213 12.46 4.99 -17.17
C PRO A 213 13.06 6.01 -18.16
N GLN A 214 13.42 7.20 -17.68
CA GLN A 214 13.94 8.33 -18.45
C GLN A 214 15.46 8.56 -18.19
N GLY A 215 16.08 7.71 -17.38
CA GLY A 215 17.49 7.80 -16.98
C GLY A 215 17.68 8.25 -15.53
N GLY A 216 18.73 7.75 -14.89
CA GLY A 216 19.07 8.01 -13.49
C GLY A 216 18.34 7.07 -12.51
N LYS A 217 18.79 7.05 -11.25
CA LYS A 217 18.23 6.17 -10.22
C LYS A 217 16.94 6.75 -9.65
N LYS A 218 15.97 5.88 -9.37
CA LYS A 218 14.82 6.26 -8.56
C LYS A 218 15.25 6.42 -7.10
N THR A 219 14.73 7.44 -6.43
CA THR A 219 15.03 7.72 -5.03
C THR A 219 13.79 7.53 -4.14
N PHE A 220 14.03 7.26 -2.86
CA PHE A 220 13.02 6.85 -1.88
C PHE A 220 13.31 7.46 -0.51
N TYR A 221 12.27 7.69 0.28
CA TYR A 221 12.45 7.93 1.71
C TYR A 221 12.90 6.64 2.42
N VAL A 222 13.69 6.81 3.49
CA VAL A 222 14.27 5.71 4.26
C VAL A 222 13.91 5.84 5.73
N LEU A 223 13.29 4.81 6.28
CA LEU A 223 13.25 4.56 7.73
C LEU A 223 14.20 3.41 8.02
N ALA A 224 15.06 3.58 9.03
CA ALA A 224 15.93 2.51 9.52
C ALA A 224 15.23 1.77 10.66
N VAL A 225 15.46 0.46 10.75
CA VAL A 225 14.91 -0.40 11.80
C VAL A 225 16.00 -1.24 12.43
N ARG A 226 15.77 -1.67 13.67
CA ARG A 226 16.58 -2.65 14.41
C ARG A 226 15.69 -3.43 15.38
N GLY A 227 16.28 -4.42 16.06
CA GLY A 227 15.53 -5.31 16.95
C GLY A 227 14.81 -6.43 16.19
N ASN A 228 13.93 -7.15 16.89
CA ASN A 228 13.23 -8.38 16.51
C ASN A 228 13.52 -8.90 15.08
N THR A 229 14.61 -9.65 14.92
CA THR A 229 15.02 -10.19 13.60
C THR A 229 14.12 -11.33 13.10
N LEU A 230 13.21 -11.83 13.94
CA LEU A 230 12.26 -12.87 13.60
C LEU A 230 10.92 -12.32 13.09
N TYR A 231 10.68 -11.01 13.22
CA TYR A 231 9.47 -10.40 12.69
C TYR A 231 9.39 -10.61 11.17
N GLY A 232 8.25 -11.10 10.68
CA GLY A 232 8.09 -11.45 9.26
C GLY A 232 8.40 -12.91 8.92
N GLN A 233 8.95 -13.69 9.84
CA GLN A 233 9.25 -15.12 9.65
C GLN A 233 8.11 -15.97 10.22
N ASN A 234 7.39 -16.66 9.34
CA ASN A 234 6.31 -17.57 9.71
C ASN A 234 6.87 -18.92 10.17
N GLN A 235 6.08 -19.67 10.95
CA GLN A 235 6.39 -21.03 11.38
C GLN A 235 5.17 -21.94 11.13
N PHE A 236 5.04 -22.36 9.87
CA PHE A 236 3.88 -23.11 9.39
C PHE A 236 3.93 -24.60 9.77
N THR A 237 2.80 -25.13 10.23
CA THR A 237 2.57 -26.56 10.46
C THR A 237 1.24 -26.96 9.83
N ASP A 238 1.25 -28.02 9.02
CA ASP A 238 0.02 -28.57 8.42
C ASP A 238 -0.61 -29.57 9.39
N ASN A 239 -1.81 -29.24 9.85
CA ASN A 239 -2.57 -30.02 10.83
C ASN A 239 -3.25 -31.26 10.23
N LYS A 240 -3.08 -31.52 8.93
CA LYS A 240 -3.64 -32.69 8.22
C LYS A 240 -5.16 -32.80 8.27
N ASN A 241 -5.83 -31.68 8.52
CA ASN A 241 -7.28 -31.52 8.52
C ASN A 241 -7.74 -30.40 7.57
N GLY A 242 -6.86 -29.98 6.66
CA GLY A 242 -7.08 -28.86 5.74
C GLY A 242 -6.86 -27.48 6.36
N THR A 243 -6.13 -27.41 7.48
CA THR A 243 -5.69 -26.14 8.10
C THR A 243 -4.17 -26.08 8.26
N ILE A 244 -3.63 -24.86 8.23
CA ILE A 244 -2.22 -24.56 8.47
C ILE A 244 -2.15 -23.66 9.70
N GLU A 245 -1.40 -24.09 10.70
CA GLU A 245 -1.09 -23.29 11.88
C GLU A 245 0.19 -22.50 11.63
N ASP A 246 0.19 -21.22 11.99
CA ASP A 246 1.38 -20.38 12.05
C ASP A 246 1.68 -20.00 13.49
N THR A 247 2.59 -20.76 14.11
CA THR A 247 2.94 -20.56 15.53
C THR A 247 3.70 -19.25 15.78
N ALA A 248 4.25 -18.61 14.74
CA ALA A 248 4.91 -17.32 14.87
C ALA A 248 3.92 -16.17 15.06
N THR A 249 2.71 -16.29 14.49
CA THR A 249 1.65 -15.26 14.51
C THR A 249 0.45 -15.64 15.38
N GLY A 250 0.33 -16.93 15.76
CA GLY A 250 -0.82 -17.46 16.49
C GLY A 250 -2.07 -17.64 15.62
N LEU A 251 -1.94 -17.55 14.29
CA LEU A 251 -3.05 -17.67 13.35
C LEU A 251 -3.22 -19.12 12.86
N LEU A 252 -4.47 -19.49 12.62
CA LEU A 252 -4.83 -20.70 11.90
C LEU A 252 -5.48 -20.33 10.56
N TRP A 253 -5.01 -20.93 9.48
CA TRP A 253 -5.44 -20.64 8.12
C TRP A 253 -6.15 -21.83 7.50
N GLN A 254 -7.12 -21.57 6.61
CA GLN A 254 -7.53 -22.58 5.63
C GLN A 254 -6.35 -22.93 4.72
N GLN A 255 -6.10 -24.22 4.50
CA GLN A 255 -5.06 -24.70 3.59
C GLN A 255 -5.41 -24.44 2.12
N SER A 256 -6.67 -24.58 1.73
CA SER A 256 -7.18 -24.25 0.39
C SER A 256 -7.90 -22.91 0.37
N ASP A 257 -7.86 -22.23 -0.77
CA ASP A 257 -8.74 -21.10 -1.04
C ASP A 257 -10.18 -21.54 -1.38
N ASN A 258 -11.07 -20.57 -1.56
CA ASN A 258 -12.47 -20.81 -1.91
C ASN A 258 -12.71 -21.22 -3.39
N ARG A 259 -11.65 -21.30 -4.21
CA ARG A 259 -11.67 -21.68 -5.65
C ARG A 259 -12.62 -20.86 -6.52
N LYS A 260 -13.06 -19.69 -6.06
CA LYS A 260 -14.07 -18.86 -6.72
C LYS A 260 -13.79 -17.38 -6.49
N ASN A 261 -13.84 -16.58 -7.56
CA ASN A 261 -13.83 -15.12 -7.44
C ASN A 261 -15.20 -14.66 -6.93
N VAL A 262 -15.19 -13.84 -5.89
CA VAL A 262 -16.41 -13.30 -5.24
C VAL A 262 -16.25 -11.82 -4.96
N LYS A 263 -17.36 -11.09 -4.86
CA LYS A 263 -17.37 -9.69 -4.43
C LYS A 263 -17.08 -9.59 -2.94
N PHE A 264 -16.72 -8.40 -2.50
CA PHE A 264 -16.33 -8.15 -1.11
C PHE A 264 -17.40 -8.58 -0.07
N PRO A 265 -18.72 -8.27 -0.22
CA PRO A 265 -19.75 -8.77 0.70
C PRO A 265 -19.82 -10.30 0.80
N GLU A 266 -19.69 -10.96 -0.36
CA GLU A 266 -19.73 -12.41 -0.46
C GLU A 266 -18.49 -13.04 0.19
N ALA A 267 -17.34 -12.37 0.14
CA ALA A 267 -16.12 -12.79 0.83
C ALA A 267 -16.26 -12.76 2.35
N LEU A 268 -16.82 -11.66 2.89
CA LEU A 268 -17.13 -11.55 4.33
C LEU A 268 -18.11 -12.65 4.75
N SER A 269 -19.22 -12.76 4.03
CA SER A 269 -20.25 -13.76 4.30
C SER A 269 -19.72 -15.21 4.21
N TYR A 270 -18.84 -15.50 3.25
CA TYR A 270 -18.20 -16.81 3.12
C TYR A 270 -17.45 -17.21 4.38
N CYS A 271 -16.58 -16.35 4.91
CA CYS A 271 -15.82 -16.68 6.11
C CYS A 271 -16.69 -16.71 7.37
N GLN A 272 -17.59 -15.75 7.55
CA GLN A 272 -18.45 -15.68 8.74
C GLN A 272 -19.39 -16.87 8.91
N ASN A 273 -19.77 -17.52 7.81
CA ASN A 273 -20.65 -18.69 7.81
C ASN A 273 -19.88 -20.01 7.66
N LEU A 274 -18.55 -19.98 7.62
CA LEU A 274 -17.74 -21.17 7.43
C LEU A 274 -17.72 -22.01 8.71
N SER A 275 -18.22 -23.25 8.63
CA SER A 275 -18.00 -24.29 9.62
C SER A 275 -17.06 -25.35 9.02
N PHE A 276 -15.81 -25.34 9.45
CA PHE A 276 -14.75 -26.15 8.85
C PHE A 276 -13.72 -26.56 9.90
N ALA A 277 -13.14 -27.75 9.77
CA ALA A 277 -12.15 -28.30 10.71
C ALA A 277 -12.61 -28.26 12.20
N GLY A 278 -13.91 -28.44 12.45
CA GLY A 278 -14.48 -28.46 13.80
C GLY A 278 -14.67 -27.09 14.46
N ARG A 279 -14.50 -25.99 13.71
CA ARG A 279 -14.64 -24.61 14.21
C ARG A 279 -15.52 -23.74 13.32
N SER A 280 -16.05 -22.66 13.91
CA SER A 280 -17.01 -21.74 13.28
C SER A 280 -16.67 -20.26 13.50
N ASP A 281 -15.48 -19.97 14.01
CA ASP A 281 -14.94 -18.63 14.29
C ASP A 281 -13.99 -18.17 13.17
N TRP A 282 -14.18 -18.69 11.97
CA TRP A 282 -13.48 -18.24 10.77
C TRP A 282 -13.91 -16.81 10.41
N ARG A 283 -12.95 -16.02 9.95
CA ARG A 283 -13.16 -14.64 9.48
C ARG A 283 -12.30 -14.36 8.25
N LEU A 284 -12.69 -13.32 7.52
CA LEU A 284 -11.85 -12.79 6.45
C LEU A 284 -10.65 -12.08 7.12
N PRO A 285 -9.39 -12.41 6.76
CA PRO A 285 -8.22 -11.79 7.36
C PRO A 285 -8.19 -10.29 7.07
N ASN A 286 -7.67 -9.49 7.99
CA ASN A 286 -7.35 -8.09 7.68
C ASN A 286 -6.15 -8.00 6.74
N ALA A 287 -5.86 -6.82 6.21
CA ALA A 287 -4.83 -6.64 5.19
C ALA A 287 -3.41 -7.00 5.67
N LYS A 288 -3.11 -6.86 6.98
CA LYS A 288 -1.81 -7.20 7.55
C LYS A 288 -1.67 -8.69 7.82
N GLU A 289 -2.73 -9.35 8.28
CA GLU A 289 -2.77 -10.80 8.42
C GLU A 289 -2.61 -11.49 7.06
N LEU A 290 -3.34 -11.04 6.04
CA LEU A 290 -3.23 -11.61 4.70
C LEU A 290 -1.84 -11.36 4.06
N GLN A 291 -1.21 -10.22 4.36
CA GLN A 291 0.15 -9.94 3.90
C GLN A 291 1.19 -10.81 4.62
N SER A 292 0.93 -11.23 5.86
CA SER A 292 1.87 -12.02 6.66
C SER A 292 2.23 -13.37 6.04
N ILE A 293 1.33 -13.96 5.24
CA ILE A 293 1.55 -15.25 4.57
C ILE A 293 2.15 -15.10 3.17
N VAL A 294 2.45 -13.88 2.72
CA VAL A 294 3.17 -13.68 1.45
C VAL A 294 4.61 -14.17 1.58
N ASP A 295 5.01 -15.01 0.64
CA ASP A 295 6.41 -15.40 0.45
C ASP A 295 7.00 -14.60 -0.71
N TYR A 296 7.72 -13.53 -0.36
CA TYR A 296 8.37 -12.63 -1.31
C TYR A 296 9.56 -13.26 -2.05
N SER A 297 9.99 -14.47 -1.69
CA SER A 297 11.00 -15.22 -2.44
C SER A 297 10.42 -15.96 -3.66
N ARG A 298 9.11 -15.92 -3.85
CA ARG A 298 8.37 -16.69 -4.86
C ARG A 298 7.56 -15.79 -5.77
N SER A 299 7.41 -16.20 -7.03
CA SER A 299 6.52 -15.53 -7.98
C SER A 299 6.17 -16.44 -9.14
N PRO A 300 5.12 -16.11 -9.91
CA PRO A 300 4.76 -16.87 -11.10
C PRO A 300 5.91 -17.01 -12.11
N ASN A 301 6.82 -16.03 -12.18
CA ASN A 301 7.92 -16.02 -13.14
C ASN A 301 9.16 -16.80 -12.67
N THR A 302 9.34 -16.96 -11.36
CA THR A 302 10.60 -17.48 -10.79
C THR A 302 10.45 -18.89 -10.25
N SER A 303 9.34 -19.15 -9.56
CA SER A 303 9.07 -20.42 -8.90
C SER A 303 7.91 -21.18 -9.56
N ASN A 304 7.30 -20.65 -10.63
CA ASN A 304 6.08 -21.17 -11.25
C ASN A 304 4.93 -21.37 -10.23
N SER A 305 4.91 -20.58 -9.15
CA SER A 305 3.95 -20.69 -8.05
C SER A 305 3.37 -19.33 -7.69
N ALA A 306 2.33 -19.33 -6.87
CA ALA A 306 1.93 -18.14 -6.12
C ALA A 306 3.06 -17.70 -5.19
N ALA A 307 3.02 -16.42 -4.78
CA ALA A 307 3.89 -15.82 -3.77
C ALA A 307 3.46 -16.20 -2.34
N ILE A 308 3.41 -17.50 -2.06
CA ILE A 308 2.99 -18.10 -0.77
C ILE A 308 3.74 -19.42 -0.57
N ASP A 309 3.87 -19.84 0.68
CA ASP A 309 4.45 -21.14 1.03
C ASP A 309 3.71 -22.30 0.33
N PRO A 310 4.42 -23.30 -0.24
CA PRO A 310 3.81 -24.45 -0.93
C PRO A 310 2.87 -25.32 -0.09
N MET A 311 2.86 -25.18 1.24
CA MET A 311 1.88 -25.85 2.10
C MET A 311 0.45 -25.40 1.80
N PHE A 312 0.27 -24.16 1.31
CA PHE A 312 -1.03 -23.61 0.93
C PHE A 312 -1.41 -24.02 -0.49
N GLU A 313 -2.59 -24.62 -0.65
CA GLU A 313 -3.17 -24.86 -1.97
C GLU A 313 -3.68 -23.54 -2.55
N THR A 314 -3.24 -23.22 -3.77
CA THR A 314 -3.62 -21.99 -4.47
C THR A 314 -4.19 -22.29 -5.84
N THR A 315 -5.38 -21.76 -6.12
CA THR A 315 -6.07 -21.92 -7.41
C THR A 315 -5.36 -21.13 -8.48
N THR A 316 -5.01 -21.80 -9.57
CA THR A 316 -4.49 -21.19 -10.79
C THR A 316 -5.59 -20.48 -11.57
N ILE A 317 -5.30 -19.30 -12.10
CA ILE A 317 -6.20 -18.51 -12.94
C ILE A 317 -5.55 -18.19 -14.30
N ARG A 318 -6.35 -17.59 -15.19
CA ARG A 318 -5.85 -16.85 -16.35
C ARG A 318 -5.89 -15.36 -16.02
N ASN A 319 -4.75 -14.68 -16.11
CA ASN A 319 -4.69 -13.23 -15.91
C ASN A 319 -5.21 -12.47 -17.15
N GLU A 320 -5.17 -11.15 -17.07
CA GLU A 320 -5.65 -10.22 -18.09
C GLU A 320 -4.88 -10.34 -19.42
N ALA A 321 -3.66 -10.87 -19.40
CA ALA A 321 -2.85 -11.19 -20.58
C ALA A 321 -3.08 -12.63 -21.11
N GLY A 322 -4.01 -13.40 -20.53
CA GLY A 322 -4.27 -14.79 -20.88
C GLY A 322 -3.22 -15.79 -20.35
N GLN A 323 -2.31 -15.34 -19.48
CA GLN A 323 -1.23 -16.16 -18.94
C GLN A 323 -1.68 -16.94 -17.71
N THR A 324 -1.03 -18.08 -17.44
CA THR A 324 -1.19 -18.80 -16.18
C THR A 324 -0.70 -17.91 -15.03
N ASP A 325 -1.54 -17.74 -14.02
CA ASP A 325 -1.28 -16.85 -12.89
C ASP A 325 -2.05 -17.28 -11.63
N TYR A 326 -2.00 -16.44 -10.59
CA TYR A 326 -2.72 -16.64 -9.33
C TYR A 326 -3.54 -15.40 -8.95
N ALA A 327 -4.59 -15.62 -8.16
CA ALA A 327 -5.56 -14.59 -7.85
C ALA A 327 -5.04 -13.52 -6.87
N ASN A 328 -5.79 -12.42 -6.84
CA ASN A 328 -5.78 -11.53 -5.69
C ASN A 328 -6.72 -12.09 -4.63
N TYR A 329 -6.45 -11.79 -3.37
CA TYR A 329 -7.24 -12.25 -2.24
C TYR A 329 -7.79 -11.07 -1.46
N TRP A 330 -9.09 -11.09 -1.17
CA TRP A 330 -9.71 -10.07 -0.35
C TRP A 330 -9.17 -10.10 1.07
N SER A 331 -8.89 -8.91 1.61
CA SER A 331 -8.87 -8.70 3.06
C SER A 331 -10.22 -8.14 3.52
N SER A 332 -10.48 -8.15 4.81
CA SER A 332 -11.64 -7.49 5.45
C SER A 332 -11.49 -5.97 5.59
N THR A 333 -10.32 -5.43 5.24
CA THR A 333 -9.94 -4.03 5.44
C THR A 333 -10.46 -3.13 4.33
N THR A 334 -11.17 -2.07 4.71
CA THR A 334 -11.55 -1.00 3.78
C THR A 334 -10.34 -0.15 3.44
N HIS A 335 -10.13 0.16 2.17
CA HIS A 335 -9.14 1.14 1.75
C HIS A 335 -9.86 2.42 1.33
N GLN A 336 -10.04 3.32 2.29
CA GLN A 336 -10.78 4.56 2.07
C GLN A 336 -9.94 5.60 1.32
N ASN A 337 -10.63 6.39 0.52
CA ASN A 337 -10.08 7.61 -0.08
C ASN A 337 -10.79 8.84 0.49
N LEU A 338 -10.33 10.02 0.10
CA LEU A 338 -10.93 11.30 0.52
C LEU A 338 -12.42 11.48 0.19
N ARG A 339 -13.03 10.59 -0.61
CA ARG A 339 -14.43 10.67 -1.02
C ARG A 339 -15.33 9.66 -0.32
N ASN A 340 -14.83 8.44 -0.09
CA ASN A 340 -15.60 7.32 0.44
C ASN A 340 -14.72 6.09 0.75
N GLY A 341 -15.32 5.07 1.37
CA GLY A 341 -14.75 3.74 1.61
C GLY A 341 -15.24 2.69 0.61
N ALA A 342 -15.36 3.04 -0.69
CA ALA A 342 -15.90 2.13 -1.71
C ALA A 342 -14.94 1.02 -2.16
N ASN A 343 -13.69 1.04 -1.71
CA ASN A 343 -12.69 0.03 -2.04
C ASN A 343 -12.31 -0.76 -0.80
N ALA A 344 -11.94 -2.03 -1.00
CA ALA A 344 -11.32 -2.86 0.02
C ALA A 344 -9.91 -3.24 -0.41
N ALA A 345 -9.03 -3.48 0.55
CA ALA A 345 -7.67 -3.91 0.27
C ALA A 345 -7.64 -5.39 -0.15
N TYR A 346 -6.74 -5.72 -1.07
CA TYR A 346 -6.41 -7.08 -1.45
C TYR A 346 -4.89 -7.28 -1.49
N ILE A 347 -4.46 -8.52 -1.34
CA ILE A 347 -3.06 -8.95 -1.58
C ILE A 347 -2.99 -9.76 -2.87
N ALA A 348 -2.05 -9.44 -3.75
CA ALA A 348 -1.82 -10.15 -5.00
C ALA A 348 -0.84 -11.30 -4.78
N PHE A 349 -1.30 -12.56 -4.88
CA PHE A 349 -0.41 -13.74 -4.81
C PHE A 349 0.13 -14.15 -6.18
N GLY A 350 -0.48 -13.64 -7.25
CA GLY A 350 0.04 -13.69 -8.63
C GLY A 350 0.61 -12.34 -9.07
N ARG A 351 0.88 -12.18 -10.37
CA ARG A 351 1.36 -10.91 -10.93
C ARG A 351 0.33 -9.80 -10.70
N SER A 352 0.82 -8.59 -10.44
CA SER A 352 -0.04 -7.43 -10.23
C SER A 352 -0.15 -6.68 -11.55
N MET A 353 -1.16 -7.01 -12.34
CA MET A 353 -1.25 -6.60 -13.75
C MET A 353 -1.69 -5.15 -13.93
N GLY A 354 -1.20 -4.51 -14.98
CA GLY A 354 -1.64 -3.19 -15.43
C GLY A 354 -1.51 -3.04 -16.94
N TYR A 355 -2.35 -2.18 -17.51
CA TYR A 355 -2.45 -1.95 -18.94
C TYR A 355 -1.64 -0.73 -19.37
N MET A 356 -0.48 -0.98 -19.98
CA MET A 356 0.43 0.07 -20.45
C MET A 356 0.83 -0.23 -21.90
N ASN A 357 0.95 0.82 -22.72
CA ASN A 357 1.39 0.68 -24.13
C ASN A 357 0.61 -0.40 -24.91
N ASN A 358 -0.72 -0.43 -24.71
CA ASN A 358 -1.63 -1.40 -25.31
C ASN A 358 -1.36 -2.88 -24.95
N GLN A 359 -0.76 -3.13 -23.79
CA GLN A 359 -0.45 -4.47 -23.31
C GLN A 359 -0.67 -4.60 -21.80
N TRP A 360 -1.12 -5.78 -21.36
CA TRP A 360 -1.16 -6.16 -19.96
C TRP A 360 0.23 -6.66 -19.53
N ILE A 361 0.81 -6.01 -18.52
CA ILE A 361 2.13 -6.31 -17.98
C ILE A 361 2.11 -6.27 -16.45
N ASP A 362 3.05 -6.94 -15.79
CA ASP A 362 3.18 -6.92 -14.33
C ASP A 362 3.72 -5.55 -13.86
N VAL A 363 2.87 -4.77 -13.17
CA VAL A 363 3.13 -3.39 -12.72
C VAL A 363 3.64 -3.23 -11.30
N HIS A 364 3.31 -4.17 -10.42
CA HIS A 364 3.68 -4.04 -9.01
C HIS A 364 4.28 -5.32 -8.42
N GLY A 365 4.29 -6.44 -9.15
CA GLY A 365 4.82 -7.71 -8.68
C GLY A 365 3.87 -8.51 -7.76
N ALA A 366 4.10 -9.82 -7.72
CA ALA A 366 3.45 -10.73 -6.78
C ALA A 366 3.91 -10.44 -5.35
N GLY A 367 2.96 -10.23 -4.44
CA GLY A 367 3.15 -9.75 -3.07
C GLY A 367 2.78 -8.28 -2.86
N SER A 368 2.33 -7.58 -3.90
CA SER A 368 1.78 -6.22 -3.76
C SER A 368 0.43 -6.20 -3.05
N GLN A 369 0.15 -5.09 -2.36
CA GLN A 369 -1.12 -4.81 -1.73
C GLN A 369 -1.75 -3.62 -2.43
N ARG A 370 -2.97 -3.81 -2.93
CA ARG A 370 -3.73 -2.80 -3.65
C ARG A 370 -5.17 -2.80 -3.14
N SER A 371 -6.07 -2.21 -3.90
CA SER A 371 -7.48 -2.14 -3.53
C SER A 371 -8.36 -2.21 -4.76
N ASP A 372 -9.49 -2.90 -4.63
CA ASP A 372 -10.52 -2.99 -5.67
C ASP A 372 -11.86 -2.45 -5.14
N PRO A 373 -12.78 -2.01 -6.01
CA PRO A 373 -14.14 -1.66 -5.62
C PRO A 373 -14.86 -2.83 -4.95
N LYS A 374 -15.58 -2.56 -3.85
CA LYS A 374 -16.38 -3.56 -3.14
C LYS A 374 -17.58 -4.09 -3.94
N SER A 375 -17.96 -3.38 -5.01
CA SER A 375 -19.12 -3.68 -5.85
C SER A 375 -18.91 -3.16 -7.27
N GLY A 376 -19.78 -3.55 -8.20
CA GLY A 376 -19.71 -3.17 -9.61
C GLY A 376 -19.36 -4.35 -10.51
N SER A 377 -18.64 -4.07 -11.60
CA SER A 377 -18.19 -5.05 -12.58
C SER A 377 -16.83 -4.64 -13.15
N SER A 378 -15.94 -5.61 -13.33
CA SER A 378 -14.63 -5.44 -14.00
C SER A 378 -14.76 -4.94 -15.45
N ASN A 379 -15.88 -5.20 -16.12
CA ASN A 379 -16.14 -4.72 -17.48
C ASN A 379 -16.13 -3.19 -17.61
N MET A 380 -16.26 -2.46 -16.50
CA MET A 380 -16.11 -1.00 -16.48
C MET A 380 -14.65 -0.52 -16.59
N TYR A 381 -13.69 -1.46 -16.53
CA TYR A 381 -12.25 -1.20 -16.50
C TYR A 381 -11.51 -2.05 -17.55
N PRO A 382 -11.86 -1.97 -18.85
CA PRO A 382 -11.26 -2.82 -19.90
C PRO A 382 -9.75 -2.61 -20.05
N THR A 383 -9.23 -1.48 -19.59
CA THR A 383 -7.81 -1.12 -19.58
C THR A 383 -7.32 -0.74 -18.17
N GLY A 384 -7.97 -1.30 -17.15
CA GLY A 384 -7.68 -1.01 -15.75
C GLY A 384 -7.93 0.43 -15.34
N HIS A 385 -7.27 0.88 -14.28
CA HIS A 385 -7.46 2.19 -13.67
C HIS A 385 -6.16 2.83 -13.17
N GLY A 386 -6.04 4.14 -13.32
CA GLY A 386 -4.89 4.91 -12.85
C GLY A 386 -3.73 4.97 -13.86
N PRO A 387 -2.59 5.58 -13.49
CA PRO A 387 -1.52 5.90 -14.44
C PRO A 387 -0.86 4.70 -15.14
N GLN A 388 -0.86 3.54 -14.48
CA GLN A 388 -0.31 2.29 -15.03
C GLN A 388 -1.40 1.33 -15.52
N GLY A 389 -2.67 1.78 -15.54
CA GLY A 389 -3.81 0.96 -15.94
C GLY A 389 -3.99 -0.27 -15.07
N ASP A 390 -3.82 -0.14 -13.74
CA ASP A 390 -3.87 -1.26 -12.80
C ASP A 390 -5.17 -2.06 -12.99
N ALA A 391 -5.07 -3.39 -13.07
CA ALA A 391 -6.20 -4.27 -13.26
C ALA A 391 -7.22 -4.10 -12.11
N VAL A 392 -8.50 -4.00 -12.47
CA VAL A 392 -9.61 -3.91 -11.52
C VAL A 392 -10.50 -5.12 -11.72
N ARG A 393 -10.48 -6.06 -10.77
CA ARG A 393 -11.18 -7.34 -10.91
C ARG A 393 -12.57 -7.30 -10.29
N VAL A 394 -12.78 -6.51 -9.22
CA VAL A 394 -14.04 -6.41 -8.44
C VAL A 394 -14.44 -7.72 -7.74
N GLU A 395 -14.09 -8.86 -8.30
CA GLU A 395 -14.24 -10.19 -7.73
C GLU A 395 -12.85 -10.78 -7.51
N ASN A 396 -12.53 -11.12 -6.26
CA ASN A 396 -11.26 -11.68 -5.85
C ASN A 396 -11.50 -12.97 -5.03
N MET A 397 -10.45 -13.76 -4.82
CA MET A 397 -10.55 -15.02 -4.05
C MET A 397 -10.48 -14.77 -2.55
N VAL A 398 -10.76 -15.83 -1.78
CA VAL A 398 -10.83 -15.77 -0.33
C VAL A 398 -10.07 -16.93 0.29
N ARG A 399 -9.38 -16.63 1.39
CA ARG A 399 -8.80 -17.60 2.33
C ARG A 399 -9.11 -17.10 3.72
N CYS A 400 -9.89 -17.87 4.48
CA CYS A 400 -10.27 -17.47 5.82
C CYS A 400 -9.16 -17.78 6.83
N VAL A 401 -9.16 -16.99 7.90
CA VAL A 401 -8.26 -17.11 9.04
C VAL A 401 -9.07 -17.22 10.32
N ALA A 402 -8.46 -17.74 11.37
CA ALA A 402 -8.98 -17.71 12.72
C ALA A 402 -7.82 -17.66 13.74
N GLY A 403 -8.12 -17.46 15.03
CA GLY A 403 -7.08 -17.28 16.06
C GLY A 403 -6.45 -15.87 16.06
N GLY A 404 -5.20 -15.77 16.53
CA GLY A 404 -4.43 -14.52 16.62
C GLY A 404 -4.84 -13.57 17.75
N ASP A 405 -5.45 -14.09 18.82
CA ASP A 405 -5.96 -13.33 19.98
C ASP A 405 -6.93 -12.17 19.65
N VAL A 406 -7.50 -12.19 18.44
CA VAL A 406 -8.45 -11.18 17.96
C VAL A 406 -9.81 -11.32 18.65
N GLN A 407 -10.38 -10.20 19.07
CA GLN A 407 -11.68 -10.13 19.72
C GLN A 407 -12.73 -9.52 18.80
N PHE A 408 -13.90 -10.15 18.72
CA PHE A 408 -15.05 -9.54 18.04
C PHE A 408 -15.62 -8.39 18.88
N VAL A 409 -15.81 -7.24 18.27
CA VAL A 409 -16.44 -6.08 18.88
C VAL A 409 -17.53 -5.56 17.94
N GLN A 410 -18.79 -5.59 18.39
CA GLN A 410 -19.90 -5.17 17.53
C GLN A 410 -19.76 -3.71 17.11
N ASN A 411 -19.36 -2.80 17.99
CA ASN A 411 -19.06 -1.40 17.66
C ASN A 411 -17.76 -1.00 18.38
N PRO A 412 -16.60 -0.99 17.70
CA PRO A 412 -15.35 -0.61 18.33
C PRO A 412 -15.35 0.89 18.72
N PRO A 413 -14.58 1.28 19.74
CA PRO A 413 -14.33 2.70 20.01
C PRO A 413 -13.72 3.36 18.77
N GLN A 414 -14.38 4.39 18.25
CA GLN A 414 -13.91 5.12 17.09
C GLN A 414 -12.68 5.95 17.48
N HIS A 415 -11.58 5.77 16.76
CA HIS A 415 -10.38 6.59 16.87
C HIS A 415 -10.16 7.33 15.55
N GLN A 416 -10.06 8.65 15.60
CA GLN A 416 -9.77 9.48 14.43
C GLN A 416 -8.47 10.23 14.67
N ARG A 417 -7.45 9.88 13.88
CA ARG A 417 -6.20 10.65 13.85
C ARG A 417 -6.39 11.97 13.13
N MET A 418 -5.61 12.97 13.54
CA MET A 418 -5.68 14.31 12.97
C MET A 418 -5.17 14.31 11.53
N ALA A 419 -5.92 14.95 10.62
CA ALA A 419 -5.45 15.15 9.26
C ALA A 419 -4.30 16.17 9.21
N LYS A 420 -3.29 15.89 8.37
CA LYS A 420 -2.20 16.82 8.06
C LYS A 420 -2.44 17.53 6.74
N VAL A 421 -1.81 18.70 6.60
CA VAL A 421 -1.84 19.49 5.37
C VAL A 421 -0.66 19.11 4.50
N PHE A 422 -0.94 18.71 3.26
CA PHE A 422 0.05 18.46 2.22
C PHE A 422 -0.26 19.34 1.00
N THR A 423 0.72 19.50 0.11
CA THR A 423 0.55 20.29 -1.12
C THR A 423 0.34 19.37 -2.32
N ASN A 424 -0.67 19.66 -3.13
CA ASN A 424 -0.90 19.02 -4.42
C ASN A 424 -0.68 20.02 -5.56
N SER A 425 0.33 19.80 -6.40
CA SER A 425 0.60 20.65 -7.56
C SER A 425 -0.42 20.47 -8.70
N GLY A 426 -1.21 19.39 -8.69
CA GLY A 426 -2.18 19.08 -9.74
C GLY A 426 -1.55 18.60 -11.06
N THR A 427 -0.23 18.56 -11.15
CA THR A 427 0.47 18.07 -12.33
C THR A 427 0.58 16.54 -12.26
N ASN A 428 -0.20 15.85 -13.08
CA ASN A 428 0.02 14.43 -13.40
C ASN A 428 1.16 14.23 -14.43
N THR A 429 1.91 15.28 -14.76
CA THR A 429 2.93 15.25 -15.81
C THR A 429 4.33 15.29 -15.20
N HIS A 430 5.09 14.21 -15.41
CA HIS A 430 6.55 14.23 -15.34
C HIS A 430 7.10 15.20 -16.40
N SER A 431 7.13 16.49 -16.08
CA SER A 431 8.01 17.43 -16.77
C SER A 431 8.76 18.26 -15.72
N MET A 432 9.79 17.65 -15.14
CA MET A 432 10.78 18.42 -14.40
C MET A 432 11.68 19.12 -15.43
N LYS A 433 11.57 20.45 -15.51
CA LYS A 433 12.65 21.27 -16.04
C LYS A 433 13.79 21.21 -15.03
N SER A 434 14.89 20.55 -15.39
CA SER A 434 16.13 20.57 -14.62
C SER A 434 16.67 22.01 -14.54
N SER A 435 16.83 22.52 -13.33
CA SER A 435 17.61 23.72 -13.06
C SER A 435 19.11 23.39 -13.12
N ARG A 436 19.76 23.75 -14.22
CA ARG A 436 21.19 24.05 -14.23
C ARG A 436 21.41 25.48 -14.70
N PRO A 437 22.27 26.27 -14.03
CA PRO A 437 22.44 27.67 -14.37
C PRO A 437 23.43 27.79 -15.53
N GLN A 438 22.98 28.20 -16.71
CA GLN A 438 23.90 28.74 -17.70
C GLN A 438 23.33 29.92 -18.49
N LYS A 439 24.21 30.93 -18.53
CA LYS A 439 24.27 32.16 -19.32
C LYS A 439 23.51 32.11 -20.66
N GLY A 440 22.79 33.19 -20.93
CA GLY A 440 21.79 33.26 -21.98
C GLY A 440 22.30 33.32 -23.42
N VAL A 441 21.37 33.04 -24.33
CA VAL A 441 21.26 33.58 -25.69
C VAL A 441 19.76 33.63 -26.03
N SER A 442 19.32 34.73 -26.63
CA SER A 442 17.96 35.04 -27.08
C SER A 442 17.48 34.15 -28.24
N GLY A 443 16.19 33.75 -28.23
CA GLY A 443 15.52 33.14 -29.38
C GLY A 443 14.15 32.54 -29.05
N SER A 444 13.12 33.37 -28.95
CA SER A 444 11.73 32.98 -28.65
C SER A 444 10.97 32.51 -29.90
N GLY A 445 10.58 31.23 -29.94
CA GLY A 445 9.64 30.65 -30.91
C GLY A 445 8.25 30.35 -30.32
N GLY A 446 7.82 31.09 -29.30
CA GLY A 446 6.51 30.91 -28.67
C GLY A 446 5.46 31.87 -29.22
N LEU A 447 4.22 31.38 -29.40
CA LEU A 447 3.07 32.23 -29.74
C LEU A 447 2.84 33.27 -28.63
N PRO A 448 2.41 34.51 -28.97
CA PRO A 448 2.17 35.53 -27.96
C PRO A 448 1.13 35.05 -26.93
N PRO A 449 1.43 35.02 -25.62
CA PRO A 449 0.53 34.52 -24.56
C PRO A 449 -0.81 35.25 -24.46
N ARG A 450 -0.95 36.38 -25.17
CA ARG A 450 -2.20 37.16 -25.22
C ARG A 450 -3.21 36.65 -26.25
N MET A 451 -2.80 35.77 -27.15
CA MET A 451 -3.65 35.29 -28.25
C MET A 451 -4.11 33.84 -28.04
N ASP A 452 -3.24 32.97 -27.53
CA ASP A 452 -3.58 31.60 -27.09
C ASP A 452 -4.26 31.67 -25.72
N ARG A 453 -5.60 31.70 -25.72
CA ARG A 453 -6.39 31.99 -24.50
C ARG A 453 -6.64 30.73 -23.68
N ASN A 454 -6.69 29.57 -24.33
CA ASN A 454 -6.90 28.29 -23.68
C ASN A 454 -5.58 27.57 -23.34
N GLY A 455 -4.44 28.10 -23.81
CA GLY A 455 -3.10 27.62 -23.48
C GLY A 455 -2.76 26.29 -24.15
N ASP A 456 -3.41 25.97 -25.27
CA ASP A 456 -3.24 24.69 -25.97
C ASP A 456 -2.05 24.68 -26.96
N GLY A 457 -1.34 25.80 -27.09
CA GLY A 457 -0.14 25.94 -27.91
C GLY A 457 -0.42 26.21 -29.39
N LYS A 458 -1.68 26.46 -29.76
CA LYS A 458 -2.12 26.80 -31.12
C LYS A 458 -3.21 27.88 -31.07
N LEU A 459 -3.52 28.51 -32.21
CA LEU A 459 -4.53 29.58 -32.27
C LEU A 459 -5.73 29.15 -33.09
N SER A 460 -6.90 29.05 -32.47
CA SER A 460 -8.15 28.86 -33.20
C SER A 460 -8.61 30.13 -33.94
N ARG A 461 -9.53 29.99 -34.91
CA ARG A 461 -10.16 31.13 -35.62
C ARG A 461 -10.79 32.18 -34.70
N ASN A 462 -11.21 31.76 -33.52
CA ASN A 462 -11.86 32.62 -32.53
C ASN A 462 -10.85 33.39 -31.67
N GLU A 463 -9.61 32.91 -31.60
CA GLU A 463 -8.51 33.48 -30.82
C GLU A 463 -7.70 34.50 -31.61
N VAL A 464 -7.52 34.27 -32.91
CA VAL A 464 -6.82 35.21 -33.80
C VAL A 464 -7.58 36.53 -33.98
N LYS A 465 -6.83 37.64 -34.05
CA LYS A 465 -7.37 38.99 -34.31
C LYS A 465 -6.52 39.72 -35.34
N GLY A 466 -7.11 40.72 -36.01
CA GLY A 466 -6.39 41.56 -36.97
C GLY A 466 -5.98 40.82 -38.25
N PRO A 467 -4.81 41.10 -38.85
CA PRO A 467 -4.36 40.51 -40.11
C PRO A 467 -4.33 38.97 -40.12
N LEU A 468 -3.96 38.34 -39.00
CA LEU A 468 -3.93 36.87 -38.85
C LEU A 468 -5.31 36.23 -39.02
N LYS A 469 -6.38 36.94 -38.64
CA LYS A 469 -7.75 36.46 -38.84
C LYS A 469 -8.19 36.52 -40.30
N LYS A 470 -7.72 37.53 -41.05
CA LYS A 470 -8.04 37.68 -42.48
C LYS A 470 -7.34 36.62 -43.32
N ASP A 471 -6.13 36.27 -42.93
CA ASP A 471 -5.29 35.30 -43.63
C ASP A 471 -5.37 33.88 -43.06
N PHE A 472 -6.29 33.62 -42.11
CA PHE A 472 -6.32 32.37 -41.35
C PHE A 472 -6.35 31.13 -42.26
N SER A 473 -7.30 31.07 -43.20
CA SER A 473 -7.40 29.94 -44.14
C SER A 473 -6.19 29.79 -45.07
N ARG A 474 -5.38 30.85 -45.22
CA ARG A 474 -4.15 30.83 -46.03
C ARG A 474 -2.94 30.36 -45.21
N LEU A 475 -2.96 30.59 -43.89
CA LEU A 475 -1.88 30.25 -42.97
C LEU A 475 -2.05 28.85 -42.37
N ASP A 476 -3.28 28.39 -42.23
CA ASP A 476 -3.67 27.03 -41.79
C ASP A 476 -3.34 26.05 -42.93
N ARG A 477 -2.08 25.61 -43.00
CA ARG A 477 -1.56 24.85 -44.15
C ARG A 477 -2.01 23.40 -44.11
N ASN A 478 -2.31 22.88 -42.92
CA ASN A 478 -2.81 21.52 -42.74
C ASN A 478 -4.36 21.45 -42.71
N ASN A 479 -5.06 22.58 -42.76
CA ASN A 479 -6.52 22.73 -42.72
C ASN A 479 -7.17 22.10 -41.48
N ASP A 480 -6.48 22.12 -40.34
CA ASP A 480 -6.98 21.55 -39.10
C ASP A 480 -7.84 22.52 -38.28
N GLY A 481 -7.95 23.78 -38.73
CA GLY A 481 -8.74 24.83 -38.09
C GLY A 481 -7.98 25.61 -37.02
N TYR A 482 -6.67 25.39 -36.88
CA TYR A 482 -5.78 26.06 -35.92
C TYR A 482 -4.52 26.61 -36.62
N LEU A 483 -3.85 27.59 -36.01
CA LEU A 483 -2.52 28.05 -36.43
C LEU A 483 -1.48 27.72 -35.37
N THR A 484 -0.45 27.00 -35.77
CA THR A 484 0.72 26.67 -34.95
C THR A 484 1.82 27.74 -35.10
N PRO A 485 2.83 27.81 -34.18
CA PRO A 485 3.89 28.83 -34.25
C PRO A 485 4.65 28.86 -35.57
N ASP A 486 4.82 27.71 -36.23
CA ASP A 486 5.50 27.55 -37.51
C ASP A 486 4.66 27.97 -38.72
N GLU A 487 3.33 28.05 -38.56
CA GLU A 487 2.38 28.55 -39.57
C GLU A 487 2.21 30.06 -39.55
N ILE A 488 2.69 30.73 -38.49
CA ILE A 488 2.60 32.18 -38.37
C ILE A 488 3.89 32.82 -38.88
N PRO A 489 3.81 33.73 -39.88
CA PRO A 489 5.00 34.42 -40.36
C PRO A 489 5.60 35.28 -39.24
N PRO A 490 6.94 35.28 -39.08
CA PRO A 490 7.60 36.08 -38.05
C PRO A 490 7.29 37.57 -38.24
N ARG A 491 7.02 38.27 -37.13
CA ARG A 491 6.82 39.72 -37.14
C ARG A 491 8.09 40.40 -37.67
N ARG A 492 7.97 41.18 -38.74
CA ARG A 492 8.99 42.15 -39.14
C ARG A 492 9.00 43.36 -38.21
#